data_AF-A0AAP0PZ95-F1
#
_entry.id   AF-A0AAP0PZ95-F1
#
_cell.length_a   1.000
_cell.length_b   1.000
_cell.length_c   1.000
_cell.angle_alpha   90.00
_cell.angle_beta   90.00
_cell.angle_gamma   90.00
#
_symmetry.space_group_name_H-M   'P 1'
#
loop_
_entity.id
_entity.type
_entity.pdbx_description
1 polymer ?
#
loop_
_entity_poly.entity_id
_entity_poly.type
_entity_poly.pdbx_seq_one_letter_code
_entity_poly.pdbx_strand_id
1 'polypeptide(L)'
;MNSSNSSSRERERGMSTTVSFTESSYAKQAEQLKRDGNTYFNKQRFGAAIDAYTEAHYMLGLALLQMKDYAEGVKELEKALELGIGAKHKGCALEEIWLELAKAKYTEWERQSSERSWKLQRLKETCEKALEMQYALDASNADGANDEDANAYQEHFESLGEVFAKALKDDTPTEIPDYLCCKITLDILRDPVITPSGVTYERAALLDHFQKLGKYDPVTREPLDEHHLVPNLAIKEAVQAFLEEHGWAYKID
;
A
#
# COMPACT_ATOMS: atom_id res chain seq x y z
N MET A 1 -40.46 -28.83 9.55
CA MET A 1 -40.88 -27.42 9.45
C MET A 1 -39.91 -26.58 10.27
N ASN A 2 -39.04 -25.83 9.59
CA ASN A 2 -38.55 -24.48 9.97
C ASN A 2 -37.26 -24.18 9.20
N SER A 3 -37.43 -23.82 7.94
CA SER A 3 -36.41 -23.19 7.09
C SER A 3 -36.92 -21.80 6.76
N SER A 4 -36.72 -20.82 7.64
CA SER A 4 -37.06 -19.40 7.38
C SER A 4 -36.44 -18.52 8.47
N ASN A 5 -35.14 -18.24 8.43
CA ASN A 5 -34.63 -17.03 9.14
C ASN A 5 -33.26 -16.50 8.70
N SER A 6 -32.68 -16.98 7.60
CA SER A 6 -31.38 -16.49 7.11
C SER A 6 -31.48 -15.26 6.19
N SER A 7 -32.65 -14.95 5.62
CA SER A 7 -32.79 -13.88 4.62
C SER A 7 -32.96 -12.46 5.19
N SER A 8 -33.37 -12.32 6.46
CA SER A 8 -33.70 -11.01 7.05
C SER A 8 -32.48 -10.27 7.62
N ARG A 9 -31.43 -11.01 8.05
CA ARG A 9 -30.23 -10.42 8.67
C ARG A 9 -29.25 -9.78 7.68
N GLU A 10 -29.27 -10.18 6.41
CA GLU A 10 -28.43 -9.57 5.37
C GLU A 10 -29.00 -8.24 4.86
N ARG A 11 -30.34 -8.07 4.85
CA ARG A 11 -30.99 -6.82 4.42
C ARG A 11 -30.86 -5.69 5.43
N GLU A 12 -30.82 -5.99 6.73
CA GLU A 12 -30.67 -4.95 7.78
C GLU A 12 -29.23 -4.41 7.89
N ARG A 13 -28.20 -5.22 7.61
CA ARG A 13 -26.81 -4.74 7.57
C ARG A 13 -26.56 -3.76 6.42
N GLY A 14 -27.13 -4.03 5.24
CA GLY A 14 -27.01 -3.13 4.10
C GLY A 14 -27.64 -1.75 4.37
N MET A 15 -28.80 -1.72 5.03
CA MET A 15 -29.55 -0.47 5.25
C MET A 15 -28.90 0.44 6.32
N SER A 16 -28.36 -0.15 7.39
CA SER A 16 -27.69 0.59 8.48
C SER A 16 -26.39 1.25 8.00
N THR A 17 -25.58 0.52 7.22
CA THR A 17 -24.32 1.03 6.66
C THR A 17 -24.54 2.11 5.60
N THR A 18 -25.59 2.00 4.77
CA THR A 18 -25.92 3.04 3.79
C THR A 18 -26.39 4.34 4.42
N VAL A 19 -27.14 4.28 5.52
CA VAL A 19 -27.60 5.50 6.22
C VAL A 19 -26.42 6.20 6.89
N SER A 20 -25.52 5.47 7.56
CA SER A 20 -24.31 6.05 8.17
C SER A 20 -23.35 6.66 7.14
N PHE A 21 -23.27 6.08 5.94
CA PHE A 21 -22.43 6.61 4.86
C PHE A 21 -22.92 7.98 4.40
N THR A 22 -24.22 8.12 4.15
CA THR A 22 -24.82 9.38 3.71
C THR A 22 -24.78 10.50 4.76
N GLU A 23 -24.57 10.16 6.03
CA GLU A 23 -24.44 11.13 7.12
C GLU A 23 -23.02 11.66 7.32
N SER A 24 -21.99 10.96 6.81
CA SER A 24 -20.60 11.41 6.88
C SER A 24 -20.45 12.80 6.26
N SER A 25 -19.77 13.69 6.99
CA SER A 25 -19.43 15.04 6.51
C SER A 25 -18.67 14.96 5.18
N TYR A 26 -17.76 13.98 5.04
CA TYR A 26 -16.96 13.79 3.84
C TYR A 26 -17.80 13.30 2.65
N ALA A 27 -18.72 12.35 2.85
CA ALA A 27 -19.58 11.87 1.77
C ALA A 27 -20.47 13.00 1.20
N LYS A 28 -21.02 13.84 2.08
CA LYS A 28 -21.81 15.01 1.66
C LYS A 28 -20.98 16.02 0.86
N GLN A 29 -19.74 16.27 1.29
CA GLN A 29 -18.81 17.15 0.58
C GLN A 29 -18.44 16.57 -0.79
N ALA A 30 -18.16 15.27 -0.88
CA ALA A 30 -17.86 14.59 -2.13
C ALA A 30 -19.00 14.73 -3.16
N GLU A 31 -20.25 14.53 -2.74
CA GLU A 31 -21.40 14.73 -3.62
C GLU A 31 -21.53 16.17 -4.13
N GLN A 32 -21.31 17.15 -3.24
CA GLN A 32 -21.39 18.55 -3.60
C GLN A 32 -20.31 18.92 -4.61
N LEU A 33 -19.06 18.54 -4.35
CA LEU A 33 -17.93 18.75 -5.25
C LEU A 33 -18.14 18.10 -6.62
N LYS A 34 -18.75 16.92 -6.66
CA LYS A 34 -19.14 16.27 -7.93
C LYS A 34 -20.18 17.07 -8.71
N ARG A 35 -21.19 17.66 -8.04
CA ARG A 35 -22.17 18.55 -8.67
C ARG A 35 -21.52 19.83 -9.19
N ASP A 36 -20.58 20.38 -8.43
CA ASP A 36 -19.82 21.58 -8.80
C ASP A 36 -18.91 21.29 -10.00
N GLY A 37 -18.22 20.16 -10.01
CA GLY A 37 -17.41 19.66 -11.14
C GLY A 37 -18.23 19.56 -12.43
N ASN A 38 -19.41 18.95 -12.38
CA ASN A 38 -20.33 18.90 -13.52
C ASN A 38 -20.74 20.31 -13.99
N THR A 39 -20.98 21.22 -13.06
CA THR A 39 -21.33 22.60 -13.36
C THR A 39 -20.17 23.34 -14.06
N TYR A 40 -18.93 23.16 -13.59
CA TYR A 40 -17.74 23.73 -14.23
C TYR A 40 -17.48 23.13 -15.61
N PHE A 41 -17.66 21.83 -15.76
CA PHE A 41 -17.51 21.13 -17.03
C PHE A 41 -18.49 21.67 -18.08
N ASN A 42 -19.77 21.81 -17.72
CA ASN A 42 -20.79 22.38 -18.61
C ASN A 42 -20.52 23.84 -18.99
N LYS A 43 -19.83 24.59 -18.12
CA LYS A 43 -19.36 25.95 -18.40
C LYS A 43 -18.02 26.00 -19.16
N GLN A 44 -17.53 24.86 -19.64
CA GLN A 44 -16.23 24.70 -20.33
C GLN A 44 -15.03 25.16 -19.49
N ARG A 45 -15.16 25.18 -18.16
CA ARG A 45 -14.10 25.51 -17.21
C ARG A 45 -13.37 24.23 -16.78
N PHE A 46 -12.67 23.59 -17.71
CA PHE A 46 -12.11 22.24 -17.49
C PHE A 46 -11.11 22.14 -16.34
N GLY A 47 -10.24 23.15 -16.13
CA GLY A 47 -9.31 23.15 -14.99
C GLY A 47 -10.05 23.11 -13.65
N ALA A 48 -11.05 23.98 -13.46
CA ALA A 48 -11.87 24.00 -12.25
C ALA A 48 -12.72 22.74 -12.10
N ALA A 49 -13.13 22.11 -13.20
CA ALA A 49 -13.84 20.83 -13.17
C ALA A 49 -12.91 19.70 -12.69
N ILE A 50 -11.68 19.62 -13.20
CA ILE A 50 -10.66 18.65 -12.76
C ILE A 50 -10.39 18.83 -11.27
N ASP A 51 -10.14 20.06 -10.81
CA ASP A 51 -9.89 20.35 -9.39
C ASP A 51 -11.06 19.87 -8.51
N ALA A 52 -12.30 20.16 -8.90
CA ALA A 52 -13.49 19.74 -8.17
C ALA A 52 -13.69 18.22 -8.15
N TYR A 53 -13.41 17.52 -9.25
CA TYR A 53 -13.49 16.04 -9.28
C TYR A 53 -12.37 15.39 -8.46
N THR A 54 -11.14 15.91 -8.52
CA THR A 54 -10.02 15.44 -7.69
C THR A 54 -10.38 15.54 -6.21
N GLU A 55 -10.89 16.69 -5.77
CA GLU A 55 -11.31 16.88 -4.39
C GLU A 55 -12.52 16.00 -4.02
N ALA A 56 -13.47 15.79 -4.95
CA ALA A 56 -14.60 14.89 -4.73
C ALA A 56 -14.15 13.44 -4.47
N HIS A 57 -13.24 12.92 -5.30
CA HIS A 57 -12.68 11.57 -5.13
C HIS A 57 -11.88 11.45 -3.83
N TYR A 58 -11.09 12.48 -3.47
CA TYR A 58 -10.39 12.52 -2.19
C TYR A 58 -11.36 12.44 -0.99
N MET A 59 -12.39 13.29 -0.96
CA MET A 59 -13.39 13.29 0.12
C MET A 59 -14.17 11.97 0.18
N LEU A 60 -14.48 11.36 -0.97
CA LEU A 60 -15.13 10.06 -1.02
C LEU A 60 -14.23 8.96 -0.45
N GLY A 61 -12.95 8.97 -0.81
CA GLY A 61 -11.93 8.10 -0.23
C GLY A 61 -11.91 8.19 1.29
N LEU A 62 -11.80 9.41 1.84
CA LEU A 62 -11.82 9.63 3.30
C LEU A 62 -13.10 9.11 3.96
N ALA A 63 -14.27 9.29 3.34
CA ALA A 63 -15.53 8.77 3.87
C ALA A 63 -15.54 7.24 3.94
N LEU A 64 -15.00 6.56 2.91
CA LEU A 64 -14.89 5.10 2.87
C LEU A 64 -13.89 4.58 3.92
N LEU A 65 -12.76 5.26 4.09
CA LEU A 65 -11.79 4.93 5.14
C LEU A 65 -12.39 5.05 6.55
N GLN A 66 -13.21 6.07 6.82
CA GLN A 66 -13.94 6.20 8.10
C GLN A 66 -14.87 5.01 8.37
N MET A 67 -15.43 4.42 7.31
CA MET A 67 -16.27 3.23 7.41
C MET A 67 -15.47 1.92 7.42
N LYS A 68 -14.14 1.99 7.38
CA LYS A 68 -13.23 0.83 7.27
C LYS A 68 -13.40 0.05 5.97
N ASP A 69 -13.95 0.67 4.93
CA ASP A 69 -13.95 0.13 3.57
C ASP A 69 -12.67 0.57 2.85
N TYR A 70 -11.54 -0.02 3.28
CA TYR A 70 -10.21 0.34 2.80
C TYR A 70 -10.03 0.06 1.31
N ALA A 71 -10.64 -1.01 0.80
CA ALA A 71 -10.49 -1.42 -0.59
C ALA A 71 -11.10 -0.41 -1.57
N GLU A 72 -12.33 0.04 -1.33
CA GLU A 72 -12.95 1.08 -2.15
C GLU A 72 -12.33 2.46 -1.87
N GLY A 73 -12.00 2.76 -0.60
CA GLY A 73 -11.34 4.02 -0.25
C GLY A 73 -10.01 4.23 -0.99
N VAL A 74 -9.20 3.18 -1.09
CA VAL A 74 -7.94 3.18 -1.86
C VAL A 74 -8.17 3.51 -3.34
N LYS A 75 -9.17 2.89 -3.99
CA LYS A 75 -9.46 3.15 -5.41
C LYS A 75 -9.85 4.61 -5.66
N GLU A 76 -10.62 5.19 -4.76
CA GLU A 76 -11.05 6.59 -4.87
C GLU A 76 -9.87 7.56 -4.67
N LEU A 77 -8.95 7.25 -3.74
CA LEU A 77 -7.73 8.04 -3.54
C LEU A 77 -6.74 7.91 -4.71
N GLU A 78 -6.57 6.70 -5.26
CA GLU A 78 -5.81 6.49 -6.50
C GLU A 78 -6.41 7.32 -7.64
N LYS A 79 -7.74 7.36 -7.75
CA LYS A 79 -8.43 8.16 -8.77
C LYS A 79 -8.20 9.66 -8.59
N ALA A 80 -8.19 10.14 -7.35
CA ALA A 80 -7.87 11.53 -7.04
C ALA A 80 -6.43 11.89 -7.47
N LEU A 81 -5.45 11.01 -7.22
CA LEU A 81 -4.07 11.23 -7.67
C LEU A 81 -3.96 11.26 -9.20
N GLU A 82 -4.60 10.32 -9.90
CA GLU A 82 -4.60 10.30 -11.38
C GLU A 82 -5.10 11.62 -11.98
N LEU A 83 -6.22 12.14 -11.45
CA LEU A 83 -6.81 13.39 -11.93
C LEU A 83 -5.95 14.61 -11.58
N GLY A 84 -5.34 14.62 -10.40
CA GLY A 84 -4.53 15.74 -9.93
C GLY A 84 -3.18 15.90 -10.64
N ILE A 85 -2.62 14.84 -11.24
CA ILE A 85 -1.36 14.91 -12.04
C ILE A 85 -1.50 15.88 -13.24
N GLY A 86 -2.70 16.05 -13.79
CA GLY A 86 -2.96 16.98 -14.89
C GLY A 86 -3.26 18.43 -14.46
N ALA A 87 -3.45 18.67 -13.17
CA ALA A 87 -3.81 19.99 -12.64
C ALA A 87 -2.55 20.86 -12.48
N LYS A 88 -2.48 21.96 -13.23
CA LYS A 88 -1.31 22.87 -13.24
C LYS A 88 -1.03 23.56 -11.89
N HIS A 89 -1.93 23.46 -10.92
CA HIS A 89 -1.83 24.16 -9.64
C HIS A 89 -2.36 23.30 -8.49
N LYS A 90 -1.45 22.62 -7.75
CA LYS A 90 -1.43 22.41 -6.29
C LYS A 90 -0.68 21.12 -5.92
N GLY A 91 0.65 21.20 -5.85
CA GLY A 91 1.47 20.10 -5.30
C GLY A 91 1.13 19.73 -3.85
N CYS A 92 0.67 20.70 -3.04
CA CYS A 92 0.31 20.47 -1.64
C CYS A 92 -0.90 19.51 -1.46
N ALA A 93 -1.93 19.63 -2.31
CA ALA A 93 -3.10 18.77 -2.22
C ALA A 93 -2.79 17.32 -2.65
N LEU A 94 -1.89 17.14 -3.62
CA LEU A 94 -1.45 15.81 -4.05
C LEU A 94 -0.66 15.08 -2.96
N GLU A 95 0.15 15.80 -2.21
CA GLU A 95 0.91 15.25 -1.08
C GLU A 95 -0.04 14.71 0.00
N GLU A 96 -1.07 15.47 0.36
CA GLU A 96 -2.08 15.05 1.34
C GLU A 96 -2.85 13.80 0.86
N ILE A 97 -3.29 13.78 -0.40
CA ILE A 97 -3.99 12.61 -0.97
C ILE A 97 -3.09 11.37 -0.94
N TRP A 98 -1.82 11.52 -1.33
CA TRP A 98 -0.87 10.40 -1.29
C TRP A 98 -0.63 9.90 0.13
N LEU A 99 -0.50 10.80 1.11
CA LEU A 99 -0.33 10.45 2.52
C LEU A 99 -1.49 9.59 3.02
N GLU A 100 -2.72 9.98 2.71
CA GLU A 100 -3.93 9.22 3.09
C GLU A 100 -4.03 7.89 2.34
N LEU A 101 -3.64 7.85 1.05
CA LEU A 101 -3.56 6.60 0.29
C LEU A 101 -2.54 5.63 0.90
N ALA A 102 -1.34 6.11 1.22
CA ALA A 102 -0.28 5.30 1.79
C ALA A 102 -0.69 4.74 3.17
N LYS A 103 -1.28 5.57 4.04
CA LYS A 103 -1.87 5.09 5.32
C LYS A 103 -2.92 4.01 5.10
N ALA A 104 -3.81 4.18 4.12
CA ALA A 104 -4.86 3.21 3.83
C ALA A 104 -4.29 1.88 3.31
N LYS A 105 -3.34 1.94 2.36
CA LYS A 105 -2.63 0.77 1.83
C LYS A 105 -1.86 0.03 2.92
N TYR A 106 -1.12 0.75 3.76
CA TYR A 106 -0.39 0.18 4.89
C TYR A 106 -1.34 -0.49 5.88
N THR A 107 -2.44 0.16 6.26
CA THR A 107 -3.42 -0.39 7.20
C THR A 107 -4.06 -1.68 6.67
N GLU A 108 -4.42 -1.70 5.39
CA GLU A 108 -4.98 -2.89 4.76
C GLU A 108 -3.95 -4.03 4.68
N TRP A 109 -2.70 -3.72 4.34
CA TRP A 109 -1.60 -4.68 4.39
C TRP A 109 -1.38 -5.21 5.81
N GLU A 110 -1.31 -4.35 6.83
CA GLU A 110 -1.06 -4.73 8.22
C GLU A 110 -2.14 -5.68 8.75
N ARG A 111 -3.41 -5.40 8.42
CA ARG A 111 -4.54 -6.27 8.75
C ARG A 111 -4.41 -7.64 8.08
N GLN A 112 -4.15 -7.68 6.78
CA GLN A 112 -4.04 -8.93 6.03
C GLN A 112 -2.80 -9.74 6.43
N SER A 113 -1.65 -9.08 6.61
CA SER A 113 -0.40 -9.67 7.06
C SER A 113 -0.55 -10.27 8.45
N SER A 114 -1.17 -9.55 9.39
CA SER A 114 -1.47 -10.07 10.73
C SER A 114 -2.34 -11.32 10.68
N GLU A 115 -3.38 -11.32 9.84
CA GLU A 115 -4.26 -12.48 9.67
C GLU A 115 -3.52 -13.69 9.06
N ARG A 116 -2.69 -13.47 8.03
CA ARG A 116 -1.84 -14.50 7.42
C ARG A 116 -0.85 -15.07 8.42
N SER A 117 -0.13 -14.21 9.12
CA SER A 117 0.87 -14.57 10.13
C SER A 117 0.25 -15.40 11.25
N TRP A 118 -0.91 -15.00 11.77
CA TRP A 118 -1.62 -15.76 12.80
C TRP A 118 -2.05 -17.16 12.30
N LYS A 119 -2.59 -17.24 11.06
CA LYS A 119 -2.97 -18.52 10.45
C LYS A 119 -1.76 -19.44 10.25
N LEU A 120 -0.66 -18.90 9.75
CA LEU A 120 0.59 -19.65 9.53
C LEU A 120 1.19 -20.13 10.85
N GLN A 121 1.24 -19.29 11.87
CA GLN A 121 1.73 -19.67 13.19
C GLN A 121 0.91 -20.80 13.80
N ARG A 122 -0.43 -20.70 13.72
CA ARG A 122 -1.32 -21.76 14.22
C ARG A 122 -1.13 -23.08 13.46
N LEU A 123 -0.94 -23.00 12.15
CA LEU A 123 -0.67 -24.18 11.31
C LEU A 123 0.68 -24.80 11.67
N LYS A 124 1.72 -23.98 11.83
CA LYS A 124 3.06 -24.39 12.26
C LYS A 124 3.01 -25.19 13.56
N GLU A 125 2.40 -24.64 14.60
CA GLU A 125 2.25 -25.32 15.89
C GLU A 125 1.47 -26.65 15.79
N THR A 126 0.52 -26.74 14.86
CA THR A 126 -0.23 -27.98 14.61
C THR A 126 0.66 -29.02 13.93
N CYS A 127 1.46 -28.61 12.95
CA CYS A 127 2.41 -29.48 12.26
C CYS A 127 3.53 -29.96 13.17
N GLU A 128 4.10 -29.08 14.01
CA GLU A 128 5.13 -29.42 15.00
C GLU A 128 4.60 -30.49 15.97
N LYS A 129 3.41 -30.30 16.54
CA LYS A 129 2.76 -31.29 17.41
C LYS A 129 2.50 -32.62 16.70
N ALA A 130 2.06 -32.58 15.44
CA ALA A 130 1.83 -33.79 14.67
C ALA A 130 3.14 -34.57 14.42
N LEU A 131 4.23 -33.86 14.14
CA LEU A 131 5.56 -34.44 13.95
C LEU A 131 6.09 -35.06 15.25
N GLU A 132 5.93 -34.36 16.38
CA GLU A 132 6.27 -34.88 17.71
C GLU A 132 5.49 -36.17 18.04
N MET A 133 4.18 -36.18 17.77
CA MET A 133 3.33 -37.36 17.99
C MET A 133 3.75 -38.53 17.10
N GLN A 134 4.08 -38.27 15.84
CA GLN A 134 4.55 -39.30 14.91
C GLN A 134 5.86 -39.91 15.41
N TYR A 135 6.84 -39.09 15.78
CA TYR A 135 8.11 -39.56 16.34
C TYR A 135 7.91 -40.39 17.61
N ALA A 136 7.01 -39.97 18.51
CA ALA A 136 6.70 -40.73 19.72
C ALA A 136 6.08 -42.11 19.41
N LEU A 137 5.23 -42.21 18.39
CA LEU A 137 4.66 -43.47 17.92
C LEU A 137 5.73 -44.38 17.31
N ASP A 138 6.58 -43.84 16.45
CA ASP A 138 7.65 -44.60 15.79
C ASP A 138 8.67 -45.13 16.81
N ALA A 139 9.07 -44.30 17.78
CA ALA A 139 9.92 -44.70 18.89
C ALA A 139 9.30 -45.79 19.80
N SER A 140 7.97 -45.87 19.87
CA SER A 140 7.27 -46.90 20.64
C SER A 140 7.11 -48.23 19.89
N ASN A 141 7.15 -48.19 18.55
CA ASN A 141 7.02 -49.37 17.68
C ASN A 141 8.37 -50.01 17.35
N ALA A 142 9.48 -49.27 17.47
CA ALA A 142 10.84 -49.78 17.31
C ALA A 142 11.36 -50.40 18.63
N ASP A 143 12.17 -51.48 18.52
CA ASP A 143 12.81 -52.18 19.66
C ASP A 143 13.99 -51.37 20.28
N GLY A 144 13.81 -50.05 20.39
CA GLY A 144 14.80 -49.07 20.82
C GLY A 144 14.87 -47.88 19.87
N ALA A 145 15.07 -46.67 20.43
CA ALA A 145 15.29 -45.47 19.63
C ALA A 145 16.66 -45.55 18.94
N ASN A 146 16.67 -45.59 17.61
CA ASN A 146 17.91 -45.54 16.83
C ASN A 146 18.31 -44.07 16.61
N ASP A 147 19.61 -43.77 16.66
CA ASP A 147 20.15 -42.43 16.40
C ASP A 147 19.76 -41.90 15.00
N GLU A 148 19.50 -42.79 14.05
CA GLU A 148 19.02 -42.46 12.70
C GLU A 148 17.61 -41.83 12.72
N ASP A 149 16.69 -42.35 13.55
CA ASP A 149 15.32 -41.86 13.65
C ASP A 149 15.27 -40.48 14.34
N ALA A 150 16.12 -40.28 15.34
CA ALA A 150 16.28 -38.98 16.01
C ALA A 150 16.83 -37.91 15.05
N ASN A 151 17.81 -38.28 14.22
CA ASN A 151 18.37 -37.37 13.21
C ASN A 151 17.33 -37.02 12.12
N ALA A 152 16.57 -38.00 11.63
CA ALA A 152 15.51 -37.77 10.64
C ALA A 152 14.40 -36.86 11.19
N TYR A 153 13.99 -37.06 12.45
CA TYR A 153 13.04 -36.17 13.12
C TYR A 153 13.55 -34.73 13.19
N GLN A 154 14.82 -34.54 13.59
CA GLN A 154 15.44 -33.23 13.67
C GLN A 154 15.48 -32.53 12.31
N GLU A 155 15.87 -33.25 11.24
CA GLU A 155 15.88 -32.73 9.87
C GLU A 155 14.48 -32.32 9.39
N HIS A 156 13.46 -33.11 9.70
CA HIS A 156 12.07 -32.79 9.39
C HIS A 156 11.58 -31.55 10.16
N PHE A 157 11.95 -31.42 11.44
CA PHE A 157 11.60 -30.27 12.27
C PHE A 157 12.23 -28.98 11.74
N GLU A 158 13.52 -29.03 11.37
CA GLU A 158 14.23 -27.91 10.74
C GLU A 158 13.61 -27.52 9.39
N SER A 159 13.37 -28.52 8.53
CA SER A 159 12.73 -28.30 7.22
C SER A 159 11.33 -27.67 7.36
N LEU A 160 10.55 -28.11 8.36
CA LEU A 160 9.25 -27.52 8.67
C LEU A 160 9.41 -26.04 9.05
N GLY A 161 10.38 -25.73 9.93
CA GLY A 161 10.72 -24.37 10.31
C GLY A 161 11.06 -23.49 9.11
N GLU A 162 11.89 -23.98 8.19
CA GLU A 162 12.28 -23.27 6.97
C GLU A 162 11.10 -22.99 6.04
N VAL A 163 10.18 -23.94 5.86
CA VAL A 163 8.98 -23.76 5.03
C VAL A 163 8.13 -22.60 5.55
N PHE A 164 7.88 -22.55 6.86
CA PHE A 164 7.11 -21.45 7.47
C PHE A 164 7.88 -20.13 7.47
N ALA A 165 9.19 -20.15 7.71
CA ALA A 165 10.02 -18.95 7.62
C ALA A 165 9.98 -18.34 6.21
N LYS A 166 10.05 -19.18 5.16
CA LYS A 166 9.92 -18.75 3.77
C LYS A 166 8.53 -18.19 3.46
N ALA A 167 7.47 -18.81 3.99
CA ALA A 167 6.10 -18.34 3.79
C ALA A 167 5.81 -16.98 4.45
N LEU A 168 6.53 -16.63 5.52
CA LEU A 168 6.39 -15.35 6.23
C LEU A 168 7.29 -14.23 5.68
N LYS A 169 8.16 -14.54 4.72
CA LYS A 169 9.17 -13.59 4.23
C LYS A 169 8.55 -12.29 3.70
N ASP A 170 7.49 -12.40 2.90
CA ASP A 170 6.85 -11.26 2.24
C ASP A 170 6.04 -10.40 3.24
N ASP A 171 5.62 -11.00 4.35
CA ASP A 171 4.90 -10.36 5.45
C ASP A 171 5.84 -9.74 6.50
N THR A 172 7.15 -9.89 6.34
CA THR A 172 8.15 -9.33 7.23
C THR A 172 8.64 -7.99 6.66
N PRO A 173 8.37 -6.85 7.32
CA PRO A 173 8.92 -5.56 6.90
C PRO A 173 10.45 -5.60 6.87
N THR A 174 11.03 -5.11 5.78
CA THR A 174 12.49 -4.97 5.63
C THR A 174 12.82 -3.53 5.24
N GLU A 175 13.92 -3.31 4.55
CA GLU A 175 14.33 -2.00 4.06
C GLU A 175 13.96 -1.84 2.59
N ILE A 176 13.54 -0.63 2.22
CA ILE A 176 13.30 -0.28 0.83
C ILE A 176 14.66 -0.20 0.11
N PRO A 177 14.86 -0.89 -1.03
CA PRO A 177 16.13 -0.85 -1.73
C PRO A 177 16.56 0.57 -2.14
N ASP A 178 17.81 0.96 -1.84
CA ASP A 178 18.37 2.30 -2.09
C ASP A 178 18.23 2.83 -3.53
N TYR A 179 18.10 1.94 -4.52
CA TYR A 179 17.91 2.29 -5.93
C TYR A 179 16.48 2.74 -6.26
N LEU A 180 15.52 2.50 -5.35
CA LEU A 180 14.16 3.02 -5.39
C LEU A 180 14.01 4.32 -4.57
N CYS A 181 15.04 4.71 -3.82
CA CYS A 181 15.05 5.88 -2.96
C CYS A 181 15.71 7.10 -3.62
N CYS A 182 15.13 8.26 -3.35
CA CYS A 182 15.63 9.55 -3.80
C CYS A 182 16.95 9.91 -3.11
N LYS A 183 17.91 10.48 -3.84
CA LYS A 183 19.22 10.88 -3.28
C LYS A 183 19.19 12.16 -2.43
N ILE A 184 18.05 12.84 -2.35
CA ILE A 184 17.85 14.03 -1.50
C ILE A 184 16.98 13.68 -0.29
N THR A 185 15.78 13.13 -0.53
CA THR A 185 14.82 12.84 0.55
C THR A 185 15.14 11.55 1.28
N LEU A 186 15.89 10.64 0.65
CA LEU A 186 16.17 9.27 1.11
C LEU A 186 14.92 8.37 1.20
N ASP A 187 13.74 8.93 0.93
CA ASP A 187 12.48 8.20 0.80
C ASP A 187 12.28 7.59 -0.60
N ILE A 188 11.35 6.65 -0.69
CA ILE A 188 10.93 6.03 -1.95
C ILE A 188 10.44 7.08 -2.96
N LEU A 189 10.84 6.93 -4.22
CA LEU A 189 10.53 7.87 -5.30
C LEU A 189 9.06 7.83 -5.72
N ARG A 190 8.41 8.99 -5.81
CA ARG A 190 6.99 9.10 -6.21
C ARG A 190 6.84 9.76 -7.58
N ASP A 191 7.56 10.85 -7.82
CA ASP A 191 7.68 11.49 -9.13
C ASP A 191 9.16 11.54 -9.55
N PRO A 192 9.74 10.37 -9.91
CA PRO A 192 11.16 10.27 -10.23
C PRO A 192 11.50 11.05 -11.51
N VAL A 193 12.51 11.90 -11.42
CA VAL A 193 13.16 12.59 -12.55
C VAL A 193 14.62 12.19 -12.66
N ILE A 194 15.09 11.93 -13.87
CA ILE A 194 16.49 11.61 -14.15
C ILE A 194 17.21 12.83 -14.74
N THR A 195 18.43 13.06 -14.29
CA THR A 195 19.33 14.11 -14.76
C THR A 195 20.22 13.59 -15.91
N PRO A 196 20.84 14.47 -16.72
CA PRO A 196 21.82 14.05 -17.74
C PRO A 196 23.00 13.26 -17.19
N SER A 197 23.35 13.46 -15.91
CA SER A 197 24.38 12.69 -15.21
C SER A 197 23.92 11.27 -14.83
N GLY A 198 22.67 10.90 -15.14
CA GLY A 198 22.11 9.57 -14.91
C GLY A 198 21.56 9.34 -13.50
N VAL A 199 21.49 10.39 -12.67
CA VAL A 199 21.01 10.29 -11.28
C VAL A 199 19.51 10.57 -11.23
N THR A 200 18.77 9.79 -10.44
CA THR A 200 17.31 9.95 -10.26
C THR A 200 16.99 10.59 -8.91
N TYR A 201 16.09 11.56 -8.92
CA TYR A 201 15.63 12.31 -7.76
C TYR A 201 14.11 12.40 -7.73
N GLU A 202 13.56 12.70 -6.57
CA GLU A 202 12.19 13.18 -6.43
C GLU A 202 12.09 14.59 -7.02
N ARG A 203 11.15 14.83 -7.94
CA ARG A 203 11.03 16.11 -8.66
C ARG A 203 10.92 17.28 -7.69
N ALA A 204 10.00 17.19 -6.72
CA ALA A 204 9.75 18.28 -5.78
C ALA A 204 11.02 18.65 -4.98
N ALA A 205 11.78 17.64 -4.54
CA ALA A 205 13.01 17.83 -3.79
C ALA A 205 14.13 18.47 -4.63
N LEU A 206 14.26 18.06 -5.90
CA LEU A 206 15.27 18.64 -6.79
C LEU A 206 14.94 20.08 -7.19
N LEU A 207 13.66 20.39 -7.43
CA LEU A 207 13.23 21.77 -7.70
C LEU A 207 13.44 22.68 -6.47
N ASP A 208 13.17 22.18 -5.26
CA ASP A 208 13.46 22.89 -4.02
C ASP A 208 14.97 23.13 -3.83
N HIS A 209 15.80 22.13 -4.17
CA HIS A 209 17.26 22.27 -4.21
C HIS A 209 17.71 23.40 -5.15
N PHE A 210 17.16 23.48 -6.37
CA PHE A 210 17.48 24.55 -7.31
C PHE A 210 17.16 25.94 -6.77
N GLN A 211 16.06 26.07 -6.04
CA GLN A 211 15.63 27.34 -5.45
C GLN A 211 16.49 27.75 -4.26
N LYS A 212 16.87 26.80 -3.39
CA LYS A 212 17.56 27.09 -2.12
C LYS A 212 19.08 27.09 -2.22
N LEU A 213 19.64 26.16 -2.98
CA LEU A 213 21.09 25.88 -3.00
C LEU A 213 21.73 26.24 -4.33
N GLY A 214 20.97 26.18 -5.43
CA GLY A 214 21.41 26.61 -6.75
C GLY A 214 21.24 25.55 -7.84
N LYS A 215 21.50 25.96 -9.08
CA LYS A 215 21.27 25.17 -10.30
C LYS A 215 22.43 24.24 -10.62
N TYR A 216 22.60 23.20 -9.82
CA TYR A 216 23.57 22.13 -10.03
C TYR A 216 23.03 20.78 -9.56
N ASP A 217 23.60 19.69 -10.06
CA ASP A 217 23.27 18.33 -9.65
C ASP A 217 23.75 18.10 -8.19
N PRO A 218 22.88 17.70 -7.25
CA PRO A 218 23.25 17.53 -5.84
C PRO A 218 24.41 16.54 -5.60
N VAL A 219 24.56 15.55 -6.48
CA VAL A 219 25.56 14.47 -6.35
C VAL A 219 26.82 14.82 -7.14
N THR A 220 26.70 15.14 -8.44
CA THR A 220 27.86 15.34 -9.31
C THR A 220 28.39 16.77 -9.29
N ARG A 221 27.59 17.72 -8.80
CA ARG A 221 27.87 19.18 -8.79
C ARG A 221 28.00 19.80 -10.18
N GLU A 222 27.60 19.08 -11.22
CA GLU A 222 27.56 19.61 -12.58
C GLU A 222 26.43 20.64 -12.73
N PRO A 223 26.57 21.67 -13.59
CA PRO A 223 25.49 22.61 -13.86
C PRO A 223 24.22 21.88 -14.33
N LEU A 224 23.11 22.14 -13.67
CA LEU A 224 21.84 21.45 -13.91
C LEU A 224 20.68 22.43 -13.78
N ASP A 225 19.72 22.35 -14.68
CA ASP A 225 18.55 23.24 -14.72
C ASP A 225 17.29 22.42 -15.03
N GLU A 226 16.13 22.97 -14.73
CA GLU A 226 14.83 22.28 -14.76
C GLU A 226 14.50 21.68 -16.13
N HIS A 227 14.88 22.34 -17.22
CA HIS A 227 14.62 21.86 -18.59
C HIS A 227 15.43 20.61 -18.97
N HIS A 228 16.44 20.24 -18.19
CA HIS A 228 17.19 19.00 -18.38
C HIS A 228 16.53 17.79 -17.73
N LEU A 229 15.52 18.01 -16.88
CA LEU A 229 14.89 16.94 -16.10
C LEU A 229 13.92 16.14 -16.98
N VAL A 230 14.15 14.84 -17.07
CA VAL A 230 13.27 13.93 -17.79
C VAL A 230 12.54 13.04 -16.77
N PRO A 231 11.20 12.86 -16.87
CA PRO A 231 10.50 11.87 -16.04
C PRO A 231 11.09 10.47 -16.24
N ASN A 232 11.49 9.81 -15.17
CA ASN A 232 12.03 8.46 -15.21
C ASN A 232 10.91 7.43 -15.03
N LEU A 233 10.16 7.20 -16.12
CA LEU A 233 9.00 6.31 -16.11
C LEU A 233 9.35 4.87 -15.73
N ALA A 234 10.53 4.37 -16.11
CA ALA A 234 10.98 3.03 -15.76
C ALA A 234 11.16 2.86 -14.24
N ILE A 235 11.75 3.85 -13.56
CA ILE A 235 11.86 3.82 -12.09
C ILE A 235 10.49 4.00 -11.44
N LYS A 236 9.60 4.81 -12.03
CA LYS A 236 8.22 4.94 -11.53
C LYS A 236 7.48 3.61 -11.56
N GLU A 237 7.58 2.87 -12.66
CA GLU A 237 7.00 1.52 -12.79
C GLU A 237 7.66 0.52 -11.81
N ALA A 238 8.99 0.58 -11.64
CA ALA A 238 9.70 -0.27 -10.69
C ALA A 238 9.27 -0.02 -9.24
N VAL A 239 9.11 1.24 -8.84
CA VAL A 239 8.57 1.60 -7.52
C VAL A 239 7.15 1.08 -7.36
N GLN A 240 6.29 1.26 -8.37
CA GLN A 240 4.92 0.79 -8.31
C GLN A 240 4.86 -0.74 -8.13
N ALA A 241 5.61 -1.49 -8.93
CA ALA A 241 5.67 -2.95 -8.81
C ALA A 241 6.18 -3.38 -7.43
N PHE A 242 7.20 -2.69 -6.89
CA PHE A 242 7.71 -2.95 -5.54
C PHE A 242 6.64 -2.70 -4.47
N LEU A 243 5.89 -1.60 -4.56
CA LEU A 243 4.82 -1.27 -3.61
C LEU A 243 3.62 -2.23 -3.69
N GLU A 244 3.32 -2.75 -4.88
CA GLU A 244 2.28 -3.78 -5.07
C GLU A 244 2.65 -5.11 -4.40
N GLU A 245 3.94 -5.48 -4.43
CA GLU A 245 4.46 -6.70 -3.78
C GLU A 245 4.69 -6.50 -2.28
N HIS A 246 5.10 -5.30 -1.85
CA HIS A 246 5.51 -5.00 -0.49
C HIS A 246 4.64 -3.92 0.16
N GLY A 247 3.42 -4.27 0.55
CA GLY A 247 2.47 -3.34 1.15
C GLY A 247 2.96 -2.63 2.43
N TRP A 248 3.92 -3.21 3.15
CA TRP A 248 4.57 -2.56 4.30
C TRP A 248 5.40 -1.33 3.92
N ALA A 249 5.86 -1.23 2.68
CA ALA A 249 6.66 -0.11 2.20
C ALA A 249 5.85 1.20 2.02
N TYR A 250 4.51 1.13 2.17
CA TYR A 250 3.66 2.32 2.32
C TYR A 250 3.71 2.94 3.72
N LYS A 251 4.47 2.37 4.66
CA LYS A 251 4.63 2.94 5.99
C LYS A 251 5.23 4.34 5.89
N ILE A 252 4.61 5.28 6.59
CA ILE A 252 5.07 6.66 6.69
C ILE A 252 5.50 6.85 8.15
N ASP A 253 6.70 7.39 8.36
CA ASP A 253 7.26 7.68 9.68
C ASP A 253 6.72 9.00 10.29
#